data_AF-F2T547-F1
#
_entry.id   AF-F2T547-F1
#
_cell.length_a   1.000
_cell.length_b   1.000
_cell.length_c   1.000
_cell.angle_alpha   90.00
_cell.angle_beta   90.00
_cell.angle_gamma   90.00
#
_symmetry.space_group_name_H-M   'P 1'
#
loop_
_entity.id
_entity.type
_entity.pdbx_description
1 polymer ?
#
loop_
_entity_poly.entity_id
_entity_poly.type
_entity_poly.pdbx_seq_one_letter_code
_entity_poly.pdbx_strand_id
1 'polypeptide(L)'
;MPLALTFAKPSPQAAEVLLLEEYSKPEPKHDEVLIEFLAAPVNHLDLLVVAGKYPIKPKSQLNGDNVGGFDGVGRILSCGKSVDKFTPGDLVIPKKPGLGTWRTHATLSADDLIAIPTIPDVTFAAILKTCVLPAYFLLEDMKQLKPGDWIIQNAGLGAISQMVTQFAHLRGVKVISIIRDRSPATDWNTEADIVLSESELPNAEILMGKHIVLGLDSVFGRSGEKIASCLSAHGTFVNYGQLSGGGPTASFNVTHRQVFWDRLTFRCFRVTEQTALRTDSEIKDLYAWFTELFGDGRLKLPKLNVVSWSGERENVAANIRAAIARQQSSILGTQKTVFLYTSATKAPQCMIPYVNIETASEGIAAALKKMPMKRHIFYLLAHSPGLFPPIMGVYSAFFQKATRTLPLLDWQLIVLRIASTLKCQYEWDVNAPVAKVYGMSEEAMSAVRACRNITLQGGNVNHSNFFSKRQLLILKFVDEQLKTYTNEEGTMAQLLGVLSYAELVEAVFVVGFYVMIARLIKAVGIDPDAEIPGLEDMIRAGVN
;
A
#
# COMPACT_ATOMS: atom_id res chain seq x y z
N MET A 1 -5.12 4.05 -25.33
CA MET A 1 -6.22 5.00 -25.03
C MET A 1 -6.67 4.79 -23.59
N PRO A 2 -7.28 5.78 -22.92
CA PRO A 2 -7.92 5.57 -21.62
C PRO A 2 -8.98 4.46 -21.65
N LEU A 3 -9.06 3.70 -20.56
CA LEU A 3 -10.02 2.60 -20.34
C LEU A 3 -10.99 2.90 -19.19
N ALA A 4 -12.24 2.50 -19.32
CA ALA A 4 -13.29 2.64 -18.30
C ALA A 4 -14.16 1.39 -18.23
N LEU A 5 -14.72 1.12 -17.04
CA LEU A 5 -15.73 0.09 -16.83
C LEU A 5 -17.11 0.76 -16.71
N THR A 6 -17.94 0.53 -17.71
CA THR A 6 -19.23 1.21 -17.89
C THR A 6 -20.41 0.24 -17.86
N PHE A 7 -21.61 0.77 -17.61
CA PHE A 7 -22.86 0.01 -17.71
C PHE A 7 -24.05 0.91 -18.09
N ALA A 8 -24.82 0.49 -19.09
CA ALA A 8 -25.96 1.25 -19.60
C ALA A 8 -27.16 1.27 -18.64
N LYS A 9 -27.52 0.09 -18.09
CA LYS A 9 -28.73 -0.08 -17.27
C LYS A 9 -28.40 -0.84 -15.98
N PRO A 10 -29.13 -0.58 -14.88
CA PRO A 10 -28.95 -1.33 -13.66
C PRO A 10 -29.19 -2.84 -13.84
N SER A 11 -28.34 -3.67 -13.22
CA SER A 11 -28.47 -5.14 -13.24
C SER A 11 -27.90 -5.79 -11.98
N PRO A 12 -28.59 -6.78 -11.39
CA PRO A 12 -28.05 -7.55 -10.28
C PRO A 12 -26.86 -8.45 -10.68
N GLN A 13 -26.63 -8.68 -11.97
CA GLN A 13 -25.48 -9.41 -12.52
C GLN A 13 -24.41 -8.43 -13.04
N ALA A 14 -23.70 -7.75 -12.13
CA ALA A 14 -22.68 -6.75 -12.48
C ALA A 14 -21.60 -7.30 -13.42
N ALA A 15 -21.18 -8.56 -13.23
CA ALA A 15 -20.18 -9.20 -14.09
C ALA A 15 -20.63 -9.34 -15.57
N GLU A 16 -21.93 -9.36 -15.85
CA GLU A 16 -22.48 -9.51 -17.21
C GLU A 16 -22.69 -8.15 -17.90
N VAL A 17 -22.99 -7.09 -17.13
CA VAL A 17 -23.35 -5.78 -17.70
C VAL A 17 -22.21 -4.77 -17.71
N LEU A 18 -21.14 -5.01 -16.95
CA LEU A 18 -19.98 -4.11 -16.91
C LEU A 18 -19.08 -4.38 -18.12
N LEU A 19 -18.89 -3.34 -18.94
CA LEU A 19 -18.14 -3.39 -20.19
C LEU A 19 -16.86 -2.58 -20.07
N LEU A 20 -15.74 -3.15 -20.53
CA LEU A 20 -14.47 -2.44 -20.60
C LEU A 20 -14.40 -1.67 -21.91
N GLU A 21 -14.49 -0.35 -21.82
CA GLU A 21 -14.57 0.56 -22.96
C GLU A 21 -13.36 1.47 -23.07
N GLU A 22 -13.00 1.80 -24.31
CA GLU A 22 -12.04 2.87 -24.61
C GLU A 22 -12.80 4.18 -24.80
N TYR A 23 -12.16 5.28 -24.40
CA TYR A 23 -12.72 6.61 -24.58
C TYR A 23 -11.61 7.64 -24.81
N SER A 24 -11.99 8.78 -25.37
CA SER A 24 -11.08 9.90 -25.56
C SER A 24 -10.64 10.48 -24.21
N LYS A 25 -9.35 10.77 -24.09
CA LYS A 25 -8.81 11.44 -22.91
C LYS A 25 -9.52 12.80 -22.73
N PRO A 26 -10.13 13.07 -21.57
CA PRO A 26 -10.80 14.34 -21.33
C PRO A 26 -9.80 15.46 -21.06
N GLU A 27 -10.21 16.70 -21.32
CA GLU A 27 -9.45 17.93 -21.02
C GLU A 27 -10.15 18.72 -19.91
N PRO A 28 -9.44 19.21 -18.89
CA PRO A 28 -10.06 19.84 -17.74
C PRO A 28 -10.63 21.22 -18.08
N LYS A 29 -11.82 21.52 -17.54
CA LYS A 29 -12.35 22.89 -17.49
C LYS A 29 -11.58 23.76 -16.50
N HIS A 30 -11.98 25.02 -16.36
CA HIS A 30 -11.27 26.00 -15.56
C HIS A 30 -11.18 25.65 -14.06
N ASP A 31 -12.20 25.01 -13.49
CA ASP A 31 -12.32 24.58 -12.10
C ASP A 31 -12.08 23.07 -11.88
N GLU A 32 -11.71 22.36 -12.95
CA GLU A 32 -11.47 20.92 -12.94
C GLU A 32 -9.97 20.61 -12.93
N VAL A 33 -9.64 19.39 -12.52
CA VAL A 33 -8.31 18.81 -12.70
C VAL A 33 -8.42 17.54 -13.55
N LEU A 34 -7.40 17.30 -14.36
CA LEU A 34 -7.22 16.02 -15.04
C LEU A 34 -6.48 15.06 -14.10
N ILE A 35 -7.08 13.89 -13.89
CA ILE A 35 -6.59 12.86 -12.98
C ILE A 35 -6.29 11.59 -13.78
N GLU A 36 -5.16 10.97 -13.48
CA GLU A 36 -4.87 9.57 -13.79
C GLU A 36 -5.19 8.73 -12.53
N PHE A 37 -6.24 7.91 -12.55
CA PHE A 37 -6.50 6.98 -11.45
C PHE A 37 -5.44 5.87 -11.47
N LEU A 38 -4.89 5.57 -10.29
CA LEU A 38 -3.84 4.57 -10.10
C LEU A 38 -4.42 3.25 -9.56
N ALA A 39 -5.41 3.33 -8.68
CA ALA A 39 -6.10 2.16 -8.15
C ALA A 39 -7.50 2.51 -7.66
N ALA A 40 -8.42 1.56 -7.74
CA ALA A 40 -9.76 1.68 -7.16
C ALA A 40 -10.27 0.33 -6.63
N PRO A 41 -10.86 0.29 -5.43
CA PRO A 41 -11.46 -0.90 -4.88
C PRO A 41 -12.80 -1.24 -5.55
N VAL A 42 -13.18 -2.51 -5.42
CA VAL A 42 -14.57 -2.95 -5.61
C VAL A 42 -15.21 -3.08 -4.23
N ASN A 43 -16.15 -2.21 -3.91
CA ASN A 43 -16.93 -2.24 -2.67
C ASN A 43 -18.29 -2.92 -2.90
N HIS A 44 -18.88 -3.47 -1.84
CA HIS A 44 -20.23 -4.02 -1.92
C HIS A 44 -21.25 -2.95 -2.35
N LEU A 45 -21.08 -1.70 -1.89
CA LEU A 45 -21.92 -0.58 -2.32
C LEU A 45 -21.83 -0.31 -3.84
N ASP A 46 -20.66 -0.49 -4.46
CA ASP A 46 -20.50 -0.27 -5.90
C ASP A 46 -21.37 -1.28 -6.68
N LEU A 47 -21.41 -2.53 -6.23
CA LEU A 47 -22.25 -3.58 -6.81
C LEU A 47 -23.74 -3.32 -6.57
N LEU A 48 -24.13 -2.77 -5.42
CA LEU A 48 -25.51 -2.34 -5.17
C LEU A 48 -25.93 -1.17 -6.07
N VAL A 49 -25.00 -0.26 -6.40
CA VAL A 49 -25.24 0.84 -7.35
C VAL A 49 -25.46 0.28 -8.75
N VAL A 50 -24.60 -0.62 -9.22
CA VAL A 50 -24.78 -1.32 -10.51
C VAL A 50 -26.10 -2.09 -10.53
N ALA A 51 -26.50 -2.70 -9.41
CA ALA A 51 -27.79 -3.37 -9.27
C ALA A 51 -29.00 -2.44 -9.18
N GLY A 52 -28.80 -1.12 -9.12
CA GLY A 52 -29.88 -0.13 -8.94
C GLY A 52 -30.52 -0.14 -7.55
N LYS A 53 -29.94 -0.87 -6.59
CA LYS A 53 -30.44 -1.08 -5.22
C LYS A 53 -29.83 -0.11 -4.19
N TYR A 54 -28.99 0.83 -4.63
CA TYR A 54 -28.40 1.84 -3.77
C TYR A 54 -29.04 3.23 -3.98
N PRO A 55 -29.21 4.04 -2.92
CA PRO A 55 -29.82 5.37 -3.03
C PRO A 55 -29.01 6.35 -3.89
N ILE A 56 -27.68 6.28 -3.83
CA ILE A 56 -26.79 7.17 -4.58
C ILE A 56 -26.64 6.65 -6.02
N LYS A 57 -26.90 7.52 -7.00
CA LYS A 57 -26.76 7.21 -8.43
C LYS A 57 -25.38 7.62 -8.97
N PRO A 58 -24.88 6.96 -10.04
CA PRO A 58 -23.69 7.41 -10.75
C PRO A 58 -23.87 8.86 -11.25
N LYS A 59 -22.82 9.67 -11.13
CA LYS A 59 -22.78 11.05 -11.62
C LYS A 59 -21.93 11.21 -12.88
N SER A 60 -21.06 10.24 -13.15
CA SER A 60 -20.20 10.23 -14.33
C SER A 60 -20.74 9.28 -15.37
N GLN A 61 -20.76 9.76 -16.62
CA GLN A 61 -21.11 8.96 -17.79
C GLN A 61 -20.03 9.11 -18.86
N LEU A 62 -19.80 8.04 -19.62
CA LEU A 62 -18.94 8.01 -20.81
C LEU A 62 -19.72 7.33 -21.92
N ASN A 63 -19.76 7.95 -23.10
CA ASN A 63 -20.50 7.43 -24.27
C ASN A 63 -22.00 7.13 -24.00
N GLY A 64 -22.62 7.81 -23.03
CA GLY A 64 -24.01 7.57 -22.61
C GLY A 64 -24.19 6.54 -21.50
N ASP A 65 -23.15 5.81 -21.14
CA ASP A 65 -23.18 4.76 -20.12
C ASP A 65 -22.58 5.23 -18.79
N ASN A 66 -23.07 4.66 -17.68
CA ASN A 66 -22.63 5.04 -16.34
C ASN A 66 -21.26 4.44 -16.01
N VAL A 67 -20.40 5.23 -15.38
CA VAL A 67 -19.10 4.75 -14.88
C VAL A 67 -19.24 4.26 -13.44
N GLY A 68 -18.75 3.04 -13.16
CA GLY A 68 -18.75 2.46 -11.81
C GLY A 68 -17.65 3.00 -10.88
N GLY A 69 -17.74 2.67 -9.59
CA GLY A 69 -16.71 2.96 -8.59
C GLY A 69 -16.88 4.28 -7.83
N PHE A 70 -16.79 4.21 -6.50
CA PHE A 70 -16.99 5.35 -5.58
C PHE A 70 -15.72 5.79 -4.85
N ASP A 71 -14.67 4.98 -4.93
CA ASP A 71 -13.42 5.17 -4.21
C ASP A 71 -12.23 4.83 -5.08
N GLY A 72 -11.07 5.35 -4.73
CA GLY A 72 -9.83 5.14 -5.45
C GLY A 72 -8.84 6.27 -5.20
N VAL A 73 -7.63 6.07 -5.68
CA VAL A 73 -6.56 7.07 -5.65
C VAL A 73 -6.17 7.42 -7.07
N GLY A 74 -5.98 8.70 -7.31
CA GLY A 74 -5.47 9.22 -8.57
C GLY A 74 -4.36 10.22 -8.37
N ARG A 75 -3.64 10.48 -9.45
CA ARG A 75 -2.60 11.50 -9.55
C ARG A 75 -3.09 12.62 -10.44
N ILE A 76 -2.88 13.85 -10.01
CA ILE A 76 -3.19 15.02 -10.84
C ILE A 76 -2.15 15.12 -11.97
N LEU A 77 -2.62 15.19 -13.21
CA LEU A 77 -1.80 15.39 -14.40
C LEU A 77 -1.73 16.86 -14.81
N SER A 78 -2.87 17.57 -14.74
CA SER A 78 -2.96 18.99 -15.05
C SER A 78 -4.14 19.63 -14.34
N CYS A 79 -4.05 20.95 -14.15
CA CYS A 79 -5.06 21.75 -13.46
C CYS A 79 -5.70 22.76 -14.42
N GLY A 80 -6.99 22.99 -14.26
CA GLY A 80 -7.68 24.13 -14.84
C GLY A 80 -7.14 25.45 -14.31
N LYS A 81 -7.35 26.53 -15.06
CA LYS A 81 -6.79 27.87 -14.76
C LYS A 81 -7.20 28.45 -13.41
N SER A 82 -8.34 28.03 -12.87
CA SER A 82 -8.90 28.54 -11.61
C SER A 82 -8.57 27.63 -10.41
N VAL A 83 -7.80 26.56 -10.61
CA VAL A 83 -7.44 25.62 -9.54
C VAL A 83 -6.08 26.00 -8.95
N ASP A 84 -6.07 26.36 -7.67
CA ASP A 84 -4.87 26.79 -6.92
C ASP A 84 -4.46 25.80 -5.80
N LYS A 85 -5.38 24.97 -5.31
CA LYS A 85 -5.16 24.05 -4.19
C LYS A 85 -4.43 22.74 -4.54
N PHE A 86 -4.08 22.54 -5.81
CA PHE A 86 -3.45 21.32 -6.30
C PHE A 86 -2.34 21.60 -7.32
N THR A 87 -1.32 20.76 -7.30
CA THR A 87 -0.21 20.76 -8.26
C THR A 87 -0.17 19.43 -9.03
N PRO A 88 0.20 19.42 -10.32
CA PRO A 88 0.52 18.18 -11.03
C PRO A 88 1.49 17.30 -10.25
N GLY A 89 1.16 16.03 -10.11
CA GLY A 89 1.90 15.06 -9.30
C GLY A 89 1.24 14.74 -7.95
N ASP A 90 0.37 15.61 -7.43
CA ASP A 90 -0.35 15.37 -6.18
C ASP A 90 -1.21 14.10 -6.25
N LEU A 91 -1.22 13.35 -5.15
CA LEU A 91 -2.14 12.24 -4.97
C LEU A 91 -3.46 12.74 -4.37
N VAL A 92 -4.56 12.30 -4.95
CA VAL A 92 -5.91 12.69 -4.56
C VAL A 92 -6.83 11.49 -4.47
N ILE A 93 -7.83 11.59 -3.60
CA ILE A 93 -8.93 10.63 -3.53
C ILE A 93 -10.29 11.36 -3.69
N PRO A 94 -11.32 10.71 -4.23
CA PRO A 94 -12.67 11.27 -4.33
C PRO A 94 -13.27 11.61 -2.96
N LYS A 95 -13.64 12.87 -2.74
CA LYS A 95 -14.41 13.29 -1.56
C LYS A 95 -15.88 12.87 -1.69
N LYS A 96 -16.49 13.12 -2.85
CA LYS A 96 -17.91 12.81 -3.09
C LYS A 96 -18.13 11.38 -3.60
N PRO A 97 -19.28 10.75 -3.32
CA PRO A 97 -19.65 9.47 -3.90
C PRO A 97 -20.14 9.62 -5.35
N GLY A 98 -20.05 8.53 -6.13
CA GLY A 98 -20.62 8.44 -7.47
C GLY A 98 -19.83 9.11 -8.60
N LEU A 99 -18.57 9.50 -8.36
CA LEU A 99 -17.72 10.17 -9.38
C LEU A 99 -17.20 9.23 -10.47
N GLY A 100 -17.36 7.92 -10.34
CA GLY A 100 -16.92 6.94 -11.31
C GLY A 100 -15.40 6.78 -11.33
N THR A 101 -14.87 5.94 -10.45
CA THR A 101 -13.42 5.70 -10.32
C THR A 101 -12.94 4.49 -11.09
N TRP A 102 -13.84 3.68 -11.64
CA TRP A 102 -13.49 2.54 -12.47
C TRP A 102 -13.13 2.96 -13.90
N ARG A 103 -12.13 3.82 -14.01
CA ARG A 103 -11.58 4.36 -15.25
C ARG A 103 -10.17 4.87 -15.02
N THR A 104 -9.35 4.85 -16.06
CA THR A 104 -7.94 5.28 -15.98
C THR A 104 -7.77 6.79 -15.90
N HIS A 105 -8.67 7.58 -16.50
CA HIS A 105 -8.55 9.05 -16.58
C HIS A 105 -9.89 9.75 -16.36
N ALA A 106 -9.88 10.90 -15.69
CA ALA A 106 -11.08 11.70 -15.47
C ALA A 106 -10.76 13.18 -15.37
N THR A 107 -11.69 14.04 -15.77
CA THR A 107 -11.74 15.40 -15.26
C THR A 107 -12.77 15.47 -14.15
N LEU A 108 -12.39 16.03 -13.01
CA LEU A 108 -13.27 16.19 -11.85
C LEU A 108 -13.08 17.60 -11.29
N SER A 109 -14.14 18.16 -10.73
CA SER A 109 -14.06 19.42 -9.99
C SER A 109 -13.04 19.30 -8.88
N ALA A 110 -12.19 20.32 -8.71
CA ALA A 110 -11.20 20.31 -7.64
C ALA A 110 -11.86 20.16 -6.25
N ASP A 111 -13.10 20.63 -6.06
CA ASP A 111 -13.87 20.53 -4.80
C ASP A 111 -14.40 19.13 -4.49
N ASP A 112 -14.36 18.23 -5.47
CA ASP A 112 -14.77 16.84 -5.31
C ASP A 112 -13.61 15.93 -4.89
N LEU A 113 -12.44 16.50 -4.61
CA LEU A 113 -11.19 15.80 -4.32
C LEU A 113 -10.59 16.27 -3.01
N ILE A 114 -9.84 15.36 -2.38
CA ILE A 114 -8.98 15.68 -1.25
C ILE A 114 -7.58 15.14 -1.51
N ALA A 115 -6.56 15.98 -1.27
CA ALA A 115 -5.17 15.58 -1.37
C ALA A 115 -4.79 14.65 -0.22
N ILE A 116 -3.96 13.66 -0.53
CA ILE A 116 -3.32 12.77 0.45
C ILE A 116 -1.80 12.86 0.29
N PRO A 117 -1.02 12.57 1.35
CA PRO A 117 0.42 12.50 1.23
C PRO A 117 0.88 11.41 0.25
N THR A 118 2.15 11.50 -0.15
CA THR A 118 2.80 10.39 -0.84
C THR A 118 2.80 9.16 0.05
N ILE A 119 2.52 8.00 -0.55
CA ILE A 119 2.37 6.73 0.15
C ILE A 119 3.16 5.65 -0.61
N PRO A 120 3.80 4.69 0.09
CA PRO A 120 4.57 3.63 -0.57
C PRO A 120 3.71 2.69 -1.42
N ASP A 121 2.44 2.49 -1.08
CA ASP A 121 1.54 1.59 -1.81
C ASP A 121 0.19 2.28 -2.14
N VAL A 122 -0.07 2.44 -3.43
CA VAL A 122 -1.31 3.06 -3.93
C VAL A 122 -2.55 2.22 -3.65
N THR A 123 -2.41 0.91 -3.44
CA THR A 123 -3.55 0.04 -3.10
C THR A 123 -4.06 0.27 -1.68
N PHE A 124 -3.19 0.68 -0.74
CA PHE A 124 -3.62 1.19 0.57
C PHE A 124 -4.35 2.52 0.43
N ALA A 125 -3.79 3.43 -0.38
CA ALA A 125 -4.40 4.73 -0.65
C ALA A 125 -5.81 4.60 -1.23
N ALA A 126 -6.01 3.60 -2.11
CA ALA A 126 -7.29 3.31 -2.75
C ALA A 126 -8.40 2.88 -1.78
N ILE A 127 -8.06 2.42 -0.57
CA ILE A 127 -9.03 1.95 0.43
C ILE A 127 -9.15 2.88 1.65
N LEU A 128 -8.45 4.03 1.64
CA LEU A 128 -8.45 4.97 2.77
C LEU A 128 -9.86 5.41 3.15
N LYS A 129 -10.69 5.79 2.17
CA LYS A 129 -12.02 6.35 2.41
C LYS A 129 -13.06 5.29 2.76
N THR A 130 -13.08 4.14 2.09
CA THR A 130 -14.14 3.13 2.31
C THR A 130 -13.78 2.02 3.30
N CYS A 131 -12.51 1.86 3.68
CA CYS A 131 -12.09 0.82 4.62
C CYS A 131 -11.41 1.39 5.86
N VAL A 132 -10.37 2.23 5.69
CA VAL A 132 -9.54 2.70 6.81
C VAL A 132 -10.27 3.74 7.67
N LEU A 133 -10.80 4.80 7.04
CA LEU A 133 -11.54 5.86 7.71
C LEU A 133 -12.78 5.35 8.48
N PRO A 134 -13.67 4.51 7.91
CA PRO A 134 -14.81 4.00 8.66
C PRO A 134 -14.39 3.10 9.83
N ALA A 135 -13.34 2.29 9.67
CA ALA A 135 -12.83 1.48 10.77
C ALA A 135 -12.36 2.33 11.96
N TYR A 136 -11.66 3.44 11.69
CA TYR A 136 -11.28 4.40 12.72
C TYR A 136 -12.51 5.02 13.40
N PHE A 137 -13.48 5.53 12.62
CA PHE A 137 -14.68 6.16 13.19
C PHE A 137 -15.60 5.18 13.95
N LEU A 138 -15.63 3.89 13.58
CA LEU A 138 -16.37 2.88 14.34
C LEU A 138 -15.84 2.72 15.77
N LEU A 139 -14.54 2.94 15.99
CA LEU A 139 -13.94 2.90 17.33
C LEU A 139 -13.93 4.26 18.02
N GLU A 140 -13.80 5.34 17.25
CA GLU A 140 -13.72 6.70 17.80
C GLU A 140 -15.08 7.24 18.23
N ASP A 141 -16.09 7.12 17.37
CA ASP A 141 -17.33 7.89 17.53
C ASP A 141 -18.45 7.08 18.19
N MET A 142 -18.34 5.76 18.16
CA MET A 142 -19.47 4.90 18.53
C MET A 142 -19.52 4.60 20.02
N LYS A 143 -18.36 4.48 20.67
CA LYS A 143 -18.22 4.22 22.09
C LYS A 143 -16.85 4.67 22.58
N GLN A 144 -16.79 5.34 23.72
CA GLN A 144 -15.52 5.63 24.37
C GLN A 144 -14.94 4.34 24.94
N LEU A 145 -13.87 3.85 24.31
CA LEU A 145 -13.17 2.62 24.69
C LEU A 145 -11.98 2.94 25.60
N LYS A 146 -11.65 2.02 26.50
CA LYS A 146 -10.46 2.07 27.35
C LYS A 146 -9.55 0.87 27.07
N PRO A 147 -8.24 0.99 27.30
CA PRO A 147 -7.35 -0.17 27.27
C PRO A 147 -7.88 -1.30 28.16
N GLY A 148 -7.91 -2.52 27.63
CA GLY A 148 -8.47 -3.71 28.28
C GLY A 148 -9.95 -3.99 27.99
N ASP A 149 -10.70 -3.04 27.43
CA ASP A 149 -12.06 -3.31 26.95
C ASP A 149 -12.06 -4.34 25.81
N TRP A 150 -13.17 -5.07 25.66
CA TRP A 150 -13.39 -5.99 24.56
C TRP A 150 -14.42 -5.45 23.58
N ILE A 151 -14.16 -5.65 22.29
CA ILE A 151 -15.14 -5.45 21.23
C ILE A 151 -15.40 -6.77 20.51
N ILE A 152 -16.60 -6.90 19.95
CA ILE A 152 -16.99 -8.04 19.13
C ILE A 152 -17.46 -7.52 17.77
N GLN A 153 -17.02 -8.16 16.69
CA GLN A 153 -17.41 -7.78 15.33
C GLN A 153 -17.74 -9.01 14.49
N ASN A 154 -18.66 -8.88 13.54
CA ASN A 154 -18.85 -9.91 12.51
C ASN A 154 -18.22 -9.50 11.17
N ALA A 155 -18.40 -10.37 10.18
CA ALA A 155 -17.73 -10.26 8.88
C ALA A 155 -16.20 -10.11 9.03
N GLY A 156 -15.59 -10.85 9.96
CA GLY A 156 -14.20 -10.67 10.42
C GLY A 156 -13.10 -10.67 9.36
N LEU A 157 -13.34 -11.27 8.19
CA LEU A 157 -12.40 -11.25 7.06
C LEU A 157 -12.58 -10.05 6.13
N GLY A 158 -13.59 -9.21 6.36
CA GLY A 158 -13.81 -7.98 5.63
C GLY A 158 -12.70 -6.97 5.90
N ALA A 159 -12.40 -6.13 4.90
CA ALA A 159 -11.34 -5.12 5.01
C ALA A 159 -11.60 -4.11 6.14
N ILE A 160 -12.86 -3.72 6.38
CA ILE A 160 -13.22 -2.84 7.50
C ILE A 160 -12.93 -3.55 8.83
N SER A 161 -13.39 -4.79 9.02
CA SER A 161 -13.18 -5.54 10.27
C SER A 161 -11.70 -5.79 10.56
N GLN A 162 -10.87 -6.05 9.55
CA GLN A 162 -9.42 -6.17 9.71
C GLN A 162 -8.77 -4.84 10.13
N MET A 163 -9.21 -3.71 9.55
CA MET A 163 -8.74 -2.37 9.97
C MET A 163 -9.21 -2.01 11.38
N VAL A 164 -10.44 -2.37 11.75
CA VAL A 164 -10.96 -2.22 13.11
C VAL A 164 -10.07 -2.97 14.09
N THR A 165 -9.68 -4.22 13.78
CA THR A 165 -8.78 -4.99 14.64
C THR A 165 -7.49 -4.23 14.91
N GLN A 166 -6.84 -3.73 13.87
CA GLN A 166 -5.57 -3.03 13.98
C GLN A 166 -5.69 -1.73 14.79
N PHE A 167 -6.72 -0.90 14.54
CA PHE A 167 -6.95 0.31 15.33
C PHE A 167 -7.33 0.02 16.79
N ALA A 168 -8.06 -1.06 17.05
CA ALA A 168 -8.40 -1.48 18.41
C ALA A 168 -7.12 -1.86 19.18
N HIS A 169 -6.22 -2.61 18.55
CA HIS A 169 -4.93 -2.96 19.14
C HIS A 169 -4.06 -1.74 19.44
N LEU A 170 -4.02 -0.75 18.54
CA LEU A 170 -3.34 0.52 18.80
C LEU A 170 -3.91 1.28 20.02
N ARG A 171 -5.16 1.02 20.40
CA ARG A 171 -5.83 1.59 21.60
C ARG A 171 -5.74 0.69 22.83
N GLY A 172 -5.07 -0.46 22.75
CA GLY A 172 -5.02 -1.46 23.82
C GLY A 172 -6.35 -2.18 24.05
N VAL A 173 -7.25 -2.17 23.06
CA VAL A 173 -8.57 -2.82 23.09
C VAL A 173 -8.47 -4.21 22.46
N LYS A 174 -9.19 -5.17 23.03
CA LYS A 174 -9.20 -6.58 22.60
C LYS A 174 -10.36 -6.88 21.65
N VAL A 175 -10.14 -7.77 20.69
CA VAL A 175 -11.08 -7.98 19.57
C VAL A 175 -11.50 -9.44 19.47
N ILE A 176 -12.81 -9.67 19.46
CA ILE A 176 -13.44 -10.93 19.07
C ILE A 176 -13.98 -10.77 17.64
N SER A 177 -13.47 -11.58 16.73
CA SER A 177 -13.80 -11.52 15.31
C SER A 177 -14.61 -12.74 14.89
N ILE A 178 -15.86 -12.49 14.50
CA ILE A 178 -16.79 -13.53 14.07
C ILE A 178 -16.69 -13.71 12.56
N ILE A 179 -16.45 -14.95 12.16
CA ILE A 179 -16.36 -15.38 10.78
C ILE A 179 -17.51 -16.34 10.46
N ARG A 180 -17.96 -16.38 9.21
CA ARG A 180 -18.95 -17.38 8.77
C ARG A 180 -18.43 -18.80 8.97
N ASP A 181 -19.33 -19.75 9.27
CA ASP A 181 -19.02 -21.18 9.38
C ASP A 181 -18.37 -21.72 8.11
N ARG A 182 -17.39 -22.62 8.26
CA ARG A 182 -16.51 -23.07 7.17
C ARG A 182 -15.67 -24.29 7.56
N SER A 183 -14.97 -24.87 6.59
CA SER A 183 -14.08 -26.02 6.81
C SER A 183 -12.95 -25.70 7.80
N PRO A 184 -12.63 -26.59 8.75
CA PRO A 184 -11.57 -26.41 9.75
C PRO A 184 -10.15 -26.29 9.16
N ALA A 185 -9.93 -26.76 7.94
CA ALA A 185 -8.61 -26.84 7.32
C ALA A 185 -8.06 -25.51 6.78
N THR A 186 -8.84 -24.43 6.86
CA THR A 186 -8.41 -23.13 6.33
C THR A 186 -7.89 -22.24 7.45
N ASP A 187 -6.67 -21.73 7.28
CA ASP A 187 -6.08 -20.74 8.16
C ASP A 187 -6.72 -19.36 7.93
N TRP A 188 -7.18 -18.71 9.00
CA TRP A 188 -7.84 -17.41 8.94
C TRP A 188 -7.17 -16.46 9.92
N ASN A 189 -6.17 -15.75 9.43
CA ASN A 189 -5.59 -14.66 10.21
C ASN A 189 -6.44 -13.39 10.02
N THR A 190 -7.32 -13.10 11.00
CA THR A 190 -8.01 -11.79 11.13
C THR A 190 -7.22 -10.81 12.01
N GLU A 191 -6.05 -11.24 12.49
CA GLU A 191 -5.23 -10.62 13.54
C GLU A 191 -5.97 -10.39 14.86
N ALA A 192 -7.20 -10.87 15.04
CA ALA A 192 -7.99 -10.66 16.25
C ALA A 192 -7.52 -11.54 17.42
N ASP A 193 -7.77 -11.11 18.65
CA ASP A 193 -7.40 -11.86 19.86
C ASP A 193 -8.18 -13.18 19.98
N ILE A 194 -9.43 -13.18 19.52
CA ILE A 194 -10.29 -14.37 19.45
C ILE A 194 -10.97 -14.40 18.09
N VAL A 195 -10.95 -15.55 17.43
CA VAL A 195 -11.70 -15.81 16.20
C VAL A 195 -12.71 -16.91 16.48
N LEU A 196 -13.98 -16.65 16.23
CA LEU A 196 -15.07 -17.63 16.37
C LEU A 196 -15.87 -17.67 15.07
N SER A 197 -16.43 -18.83 14.78
CA SER A 197 -17.43 -19.00 13.75
C SER A 197 -18.82 -18.57 14.22
N GLU A 198 -19.74 -18.36 13.28
CA GLU A 198 -21.13 -18.00 13.57
C GLU A 198 -21.81 -19.05 14.46
N SER A 199 -21.51 -20.34 14.27
CA SER A 199 -22.09 -21.45 15.04
C SER A 199 -21.61 -21.52 16.49
N GLU A 200 -20.42 -21.01 16.79
CA GLU A 200 -19.87 -20.96 18.15
C GLU A 200 -20.54 -19.88 19.02
N LEU A 201 -21.17 -18.87 18.40
CA LEU A 201 -21.90 -17.85 19.13
C LEU A 201 -23.36 -18.24 19.48
N PRO A 202 -23.89 -17.76 20.62
CA PRO A 202 -23.27 -16.83 21.58
C PRO A 202 -22.63 -17.52 22.80
N ASN A 203 -22.70 -18.85 22.89
CA ASN A 203 -22.43 -19.60 24.11
C ASN A 203 -20.98 -20.10 24.25
N ALA A 204 -20.05 -19.58 23.44
CA ALA A 204 -18.65 -19.96 23.53
C ALA A 204 -18.08 -19.63 24.92
N GLU A 205 -17.61 -20.65 25.65
CA GLU A 205 -17.08 -20.51 27.02
C GLU A 205 -15.94 -19.49 27.10
N ILE A 206 -15.14 -19.39 26.03
CA ILE A 206 -14.04 -18.43 25.93
C ILE A 206 -14.51 -16.97 26.09
N LEU A 207 -15.79 -16.66 25.91
CA LEU A 207 -16.34 -15.31 26.07
C LEU A 207 -16.72 -14.96 27.52
N MET A 208 -16.82 -15.95 28.40
CA MET A 208 -17.28 -15.75 29.77
C MET A 208 -16.36 -14.80 30.55
N GLY A 209 -16.98 -13.86 31.28
CA GLY A 209 -16.27 -12.88 32.09
C GLY A 209 -15.59 -11.73 31.33
N LYS A 210 -15.68 -11.70 29.99
CA LYS A 210 -15.14 -10.58 29.20
C LYS A 210 -16.09 -9.40 29.20
N HIS A 211 -15.53 -8.20 29.41
CA HIS A 211 -16.28 -6.95 29.36
C HIS A 211 -16.41 -6.45 27.91
N ILE A 212 -17.37 -7.04 27.18
CA ILE A 212 -17.62 -6.75 25.76
C ILE A 212 -18.53 -5.52 25.65
N VAL A 213 -17.93 -4.36 25.38
CA VAL A 213 -18.62 -3.04 25.47
C VAL A 213 -19.10 -2.48 24.13
N LEU A 214 -18.61 -3.03 23.01
CA LEU A 214 -18.96 -2.58 21.66
C LEU A 214 -19.14 -3.78 20.73
N GLY A 215 -20.29 -3.84 20.06
CA GLY A 215 -20.64 -4.83 19.06
C GLY A 215 -20.77 -4.16 17.69
N LEU A 216 -19.95 -4.57 16.72
CA LEU A 216 -19.92 -4.01 15.37
C LEU A 216 -20.51 -5.02 14.37
N ASP A 217 -21.64 -4.67 13.78
CA ASP A 217 -22.42 -5.54 12.92
C ASP A 217 -22.53 -4.98 11.49
N SER A 218 -22.09 -5.78 10.50
CA SER A 218 -22.31 -5.53 9.07
C SER A 218 -23.19 -6.58 8.40
N VAL A 219 -23.66 -7.59 9.13
CA VAL A 219 -24.45 -8.69 8.56
C VAL A 219 -25.93 -8.49 8.83
N PHE A 220 -26.27 -8.04 10.04
CA PHE A 220 -27.63 -7.89 10.55
C PHE A 220 -28.39 -9.22 10.69
N GLY A 221 -29.66 -9.14 11.10
CA GLY A 221 -30.50 -10.32 11.35
C GLY A 221 -29.94 -11.19 12.47
N ARG A 222 -30.04 -12.52 12.33
CA ARG A 222 -29.63 -13.50 13.36
C ARG A 222 -28.16 -13.39 13.78
N SER A 223 -27.26 -13.02 12.86
CA SER A 223 -25.84 -12.75 13.21
C SER A 223 -25.75 -11.54 14.14
N GLY A 224 -26.47 -10.46 13.82
CA GLY A 224 -26.60 -9.29 14.69
C GLY A 224 -27.22 -9.62 16.06
N GLU A 225 -28.21 -10.51 16.14
CA GLU A 225 -28.80 -10.95 17.42
C GLU A 225 -27.76 -11.60 18.33
N LYS A 226 -26.92 -12.47 17.74
CA LYS A 226 -25.83 -13.15 18.45
C LYS A 226 -24.77 -12.15 18.94
N ILE A 227 -24.41 -11.18 18.11
CA ILE A 227 -23.50 -10.10 18.53
C ILE A 227 -24.10 -9.32 19.71
N ALA A 228 -25.38 -8.93 19.62
CA ALA A 228 -26.05 -8.18 20.67
C ALA A 228 -26.23 -8.98 21.97
N SER A 229 -26.35 -10.30 21.91
CA SER A 229 -26.48 -11.13 23.13
C SER A 229 -25.16 -11.36 23.85
N CYS A 230 -24.02 -11.12 23.20
CA CYS A 230 -22.70 -11.17 23.84
C CYS A 230 -22.30 -9.87 24.56
N LEU A 231 -23.05 -8.78 24.39
CA LEU A 231 -22.68 -7.49 24.99
C LEU A 231 -22.86 -7.49 26.51
N SER A 232 -21.89 -6.90 27.19
CA SER A 232 -21.97 -6.57 28.61
C SER A 232 -23.01 -5.47 28.86
N ALA A 233 -23.46 -5.34 30.11
CA ALA A 233 -24.32 -4.24 30.51
C ALA A 233 -23.71 -2.89 30.11
N HIS A 234 -24.55 -1.96 29.63
CA HIS A 234 -24.19 -0.66 29.05
C HIS A 234 -23.37 -0.74 27.75
N GLY A 235 -23.30 -1.92 27.14
CA GLY A 235 -22.70 -2.13 25.84
C GLY A 235 -23.43 -1.40 24.71
N THR A 236 -22.73 -1.14 23.62
CA THR A 236 -23.27 -0.48 22.44
C THR A 236 -23.22 -1.42 21.25
N PHE A 237 -24.38 -1.67 20.64
CA PHE A 237 -24.49 -2.35 19.35
C PHE A 237 -24.52 -1.30 18.24
N VAL A 238 -23.69 -1.48 17.22
CA VAL A 238 -23.59 -0.58 16.06
C VAL A 238 -23.82 -1.39 14.79
N ASN A 239 -24.91 -1.08 14.09
CA ASN A 239 -25.10 -1.58 12.73
C ASN A 239 -24.48 -0.60 11.72
N TYR A 240 -23.62 -1.12 10.84
CA TYR A 240 -22.96 -0.36 9.78
C TYR A 240 -23.11 -0.99 8.38
N GLY A 241 -23.90 -2.06 8.27
CA GLY A 241 -24.16 -2.75 7.01
C GLY A 241 -25.18 -3.87 7.14
N GLN A 242 -25.62 -4.42 6.00
CA GLN A 242 -26.66 -5.44 5.94
C GLN A 242 -26.32 -6.51 4.88
N LEU A 243 -25.28 -7.30 5.13
CA LEU A 243 -24.82 -8.36 4.21
C LEU A 243 -25.76 -9.57 4.15
N SER A 244 -26.62 -9.77 5.16
CA SER A 244 -27.61 -10.86 5.15
C SER A 244 -28.77 -10.65 4.16
N GLY A 245 -28.91 -9.43 3.60
CA GLY A 245 -30.04 -9.07 2.76
C GLY A 245 -31.31 -8.81 3.58
N GLY A 246 -32.48 -8.96 2.95
CA GLY A 246 -33.79 -8.69 3.56
C GLY A 246 -34.29 -7.24 3.38
N GLY A 247 -33.43 -6.32 2.94
CA GLY A 247 -33.83 -4.95 2.60
C GLY A 247 -34.42 -4.17 3.79
N PRO A 248 -35.29 -3.17 3.52
CA PRO A 248 -35.84 -2.29 4.56
C PRO A 248 -36.68 -2.97 5.64
N THR A 249 -37.14 -4.20 5.40
CA THR A 249 -37.99 -4.96 6.33
C THR A 249 -37.23 -5.98 7.16
N ALA A 250 -35.91 -6.08 6.98
CA ALA A 250 -35.09 -6.93 7.84
C ALA A 250 -35.22 -6.48 9.30
N SER A 251 -35.29 -7.46 10.19
CA SER A 251 -35.43 -7.24 11.62
C SER A 251 -34.63 -8.29 12.38
N PHE A 252 -34.41 -8.00 13.66
CA PHE A 252 -33.75 -8.89 14.58
C PHE A 252 -34.33 -8.64 15.98
N ASN A 253 -34.38 -9.68 16.80
CA ASN A 253 -35.05 -9.67 18.11
C ASN A 253 -34.13 -9.10 19.18
N VAL A 254 -34.69 -8.22 20.01
CA VAL A 254 -34.07 -7.74 21.25
C VAL A 254 -34.92 -8.18 22.44
N THR A 255 -34.26 -8.62 23.51
CA THR A 255 -34.95 -9.13 24.71
C THR A 255 -35.18 -8.03 25.73
N HIS A 256 -36.19 -8.21 26.61
CA HIS A 256 -36.43 -7.32 27.75
C HIS A 256 -35.17 -7.16 28.63
N ARG A 257 -34.38 -8.23 28.80
CA ARG A 257 -33.11 -8.19 29.53
C ARG A 257 -32.12 -7.23 28.89
N GLN A 258 -31.89 -7.32 27.59
CA GLN A 258 -30.95 -6.47 26.87
C GLN A 258 -31.31 -4.99 26.96
N VAL A 259 -32.61 -4.67 26.85
CA VAL A 259 -33.06 -3.26 26.84
C VAL A 259 -33.17 -2.70 28.26
N PHE A 260 -33.79 -3.42 29.19
CA PHE A 260 -34.11 -2.90 30.52
C PHE A 260 -32.99 -3.15 31.54
N TRP A 261 -32.49 -4.39 31.64
CA TRP A 261 -31.53 -4.79 32.68
C TRP A 261 -30.09 -4.47 32.26
N ASP A 262 -29.69 -4.93 31.07
CA ASP A 262 -28.36 -4.69 30.54
C ASP A 262 -28.23 -3.29 29.96
N ARG A 263 -29.33 -2.58 29.67
CA ARG A 263 -29.33 -1.18 29.19
C ARG A 263 -28.44 -0.98 27.96
N LEU A 264 -28.55 -1.90 27.00
CA LEU A 264 -27.81 -1.82 25.74
C LEU A 264 -28.24 -0.60 24.92
N THR A 265 -27.28 0.04 24.27
CA THR A 265 -27.52 1.13 23.32
C THR A 265 -27.43 0.60 21.89
N PHE A 266 -28.41 0.91 21.04
CA PHE A 266 -28.40 0.54 19.62
C PHE A 266 -28.19 1.77 18.75
N ARG A 267 -27.15 1.76 17.91
CA ARG A 267 -26.78 2.86 17.02
C ARG A 267 -26.64 2.37 15.59
N CYS A 268 -26.81 3.29 14.64
CA CYS A 268 -26.38 3.11 13.26
C CYS A 268 -25.07 3.87 13.01
N PHE A 269 -24.34 3.47 11.98
CA PHE A 269 -23.15 4.14 11.50
C PHE A 269 -23.21 4.32 9.98
N ARG A 270 -22.88 5.52 9.50
CA ARG A 270 -22.78 5.82 8.07
C ARG A 270 -21.60 6.75 7.84
N VAL A 271 -20.51 6.21 7.28
CA VAL A 271 -19.26 6.98 7.10
C VAL A 271 -19.46 8.37 6.52
N THR A 272 -20.41 8.57 5.60
CA THR A 272 -20.73 9.89 5.05
C THR A 272 -21.23 10.90 6.09
N GLU A 273 -22.05 10.46 7.06
CA GLU A 273 -22.54 11.28 8.17
C GLU A 273 -21.40 11.57 9.14
N GLN A 274 -20.59 10.57 9.50
CA GLN A 274 -19.43 10.78 10.36
C GLN A 274 -18.40 11.72 9.71
N THR A 275 -18.08 11.55 8.43
CA THR A 275 -17.18 12.46 7.70
C THR A 275 -17.73 13.88 7.65
N ALA A 276 -19.04 14.08 7.53
CA ALA A 276 -19.66 15.40 7.51
C ALA A 276 -19.56 16.18 8.84
N LEU A 277 -19.21 15.51 9.93
CA LEU A 277 -18.91 16.15 11.22
C LEU A 277 -17.49 16.73 11.30
N ARG A 278 -16.66 16.53 10.26
CA ARG A 278 -15.29 17.01 10.18
C ARG A 278 -15.14 18.02 9.04
N THR A 279 -14.18 18.91 9.22
CA THR A 279 -13.64 19.78 8.18
C THR A 279 -12.74 19.00 7.22
N ASP A 280 -12.51 19.56 6.03
CA ASP A 280 -11.59 18.97 5.06
C ASP A 280 -10.15 18.86 5.61
N SER A 281 -9.74 19.79 6.47
CA SER A 281 -8.43 19.74 7.12
C SER A 281 -8.33 18.54 8.06
N GLU A 282 -9.33 18.32 8.92
CA GLU A 282 -9.31 17.18 9.85
C GLU A 282 -9.31 15.83 9.11
N ILE A 283 -10.06 15.71 8.00
CA ILE A 283 -10.03 14.51 7.18
C ILE A 283 -8.67 14.33 6.50
N LYS A 284 -8.05 15.41 6.02
CA LYS A 284 -6.69 15.38 5.45
C LYS A 284 -5.66 14.94 6.48
N ASP A 285 -5.74 15.45 7.70
CA ASP A 285 -4.85 15.10 8.80
C ASP A 285 -5.02 13.64 9.21
N LEU A 286 -6.25 13.11 9.22
CA LEU A 286 -6.51 11.69 9.42
C LEU A 286 -5.87 10.83 8.33
N TYR A 287 -6.02 11.19 7.05
CA TYR A 287 -5.37 10.45 5.96
C TYR A 287 -3.84 10.52 6.03
N ALA A 288 -3.29 11.65 6.45
CA ALA A 288 -1.86 11.78 6.67
C ALA A 288 -1.38 10.86 7.79
N TRP A 289 -2.10 10.85 8.92
CA TRP A 289 -1.80 9.97 10.03
C TRP A 289 -1.93 8.48 9.66
N PHE A 290 -2.98 8.09 8.93
CA PHE A 290 -3.11 6.70 8.45
C PHE A 290 -1.97 6.31 7.50
N THR A 291 -1.51 7.25 6.66
CA THR A 291 -0.38 7.04 5.76
C THR A 291 0.93 6.87 6.54
N GLU A 292 1.12 7.62 7.64
CA GLU A 292 2.25 7.45 8.55
C GLU A 292 2.22 6.08 9.23
N LEU A 293 1.08 5.70 9.84
CA LEU A 293 0.89 4.39 10.46
C LEU A 293 1.15 3.24 9.48
N PHE A 294 0.76 3.40 8.21
CA PHE A 294 1.06 2.41 7.19
C PHE A 294 2.54 2.38 6.83
N GLY A 295 3.17 3.55 6.68
CA GLY A 295 4.58 3.68 6.31
C GLY A 295 5.56 3.13 7.36
N ASP A 296 5.18 3.11 8.63
CA ASP A 296 5.98 2.51 9.72
C ASP A 296 5.54 1.10 10.13
N GLY A 297 4.52 0.54 9.46
CA GLY A 297 4.05 -0.83 9.67
C GLY A 297 3.09 -1.03 10.84
N ARG A 298 2.66 0.03 11.53
CA ARG A 298 1.60 -0.02 12.56
C ARG A 298 0.22 -0.33 11.97
N LEU A 299 -0.02 0.06 10.72
CA LEU A 299 -1.12 -0.43 9.90
C LEU A 299 -0.58 -1.29 8.76
N LYS A 300 -1.30 -2.35 8.42
CA LYS A 300 -1.00 -3.27 7.35
C LYS A 300 -2.18 -3.42 6.41
N LEU A 301 -1.88 -3.55 5.13
CA LEU A 301 -2.86 -3.82 4.11
C LEU A 301 -3.48 -5.21 4.35
N PRO A 302 -4.82 -5.36 4.31
CA PRO A 302 -5.43 -6.69 4.33
C PRO A 302 -5.05 -7.41 3.03
N LYS A 303 -5.06 -8.75 3.03
CA LYS A 303 -4.77 -9.49 1.80
C LYS A 303 -5.77 -9.12 0.69
N LEU A 304 -5.26 -8.55 -0.40
CA LEU A 304 -6.05 -8.07 -1.52
C LEU A 304 -6.04 -9.06 -2.69
N ASN A 305 -7.15 -9.10 -3.42
CA ASN A 305 -7.20 -9.64 -4.78
C ASN A 305 -6.95 -8.48 -5.76
N VAL A 306 -5.68 -8.28 -6.13
CA VAL A 306 -5.29 -7.20 -7.06
C VAL A 306 -5.53 -7.65 -8.49
N VAL A 307 -6.28 -6.85 -9.25
CA VAL A 307 -6.59 -7.11 -10.66
C VAL A 307 -5.98 -6.02 -11.51
N SER A 308 -4.90 -6.36 -12.22
CA SER A 308 -4.20 -5.42 -13.10
C SER A 308 -4.99 -5.15 -14.38
N TRP A 309 -5.00 -3.88 -14.80
CA TRP A 309 -5.50 -3.47 -16.11
C TRP A 309 -4.40 -3.42 -17.20
N SER A 310 -3.26 -4.07 -16.97
CA SER A 310 -2.20 -4.22 -17.98
C SER A 310 -2.37 -5.46 -18.84
N GLY A 311 -1.99 -5.34 -20.11
CA GLY A 311 -1.90 -6.45 -21.06
C GLY A 311 -2.99 -6.36 -22.13
N GLU A 312 -3.24 -7.50 -22.79
CA GLU A 312 -4.27 -7.61 -23.82
C GLU A 312 -5.66 -7.33 -23.22
N ARG A 313 -6.46 -6.54 -23.95
CA ARG A 313 -7.74 -6.02 -23.47
C ARG A 313 -8.72 -7.14 -23.12
N GLU A 314 -8.74 -8.21 -23.90
CA GLU A 314 -9.59 -9.38 -23.69
C GLU A 314 -9.27 -10.07 -22.36
N ASN A 315 -7.97 -10.20 -22.04
CA ASN A 315 -7.51 -10.78 -20.77
C ASN A 315 -7.85 -9.87 -19.60
N VAL A 316 -7.66 -8.55 -19.74
CA VAL A 316 -8.06 -7.57 -18.73
C VAL A 316 -9.56 -7.65 -18.47
N ALA A 317 -10.39 -7.64 -19.52
CA ALA A 317 -11.84 -7.74 -19.40
C ALA A 317 -12.28 -9.06 -18.74
N ALA A 318 -11.66 -10.19 -19.12
CA ALA A 318 -11.94 -11.49 -18.50
C ALA A 318 -11.57 -11.52 -17.01
N ASN A 319 -10.41 -10.97 -16.64
CA ASN A 319 -9.96 -10.89 -15.25
C ASN A 319 -10.87 -9.99 -14.40
N ILE A 320 -11.29 -8.84 -14.94
CA ILE A 320 -12.26 -7.95 -14.31
C ILE A 320 -13.59 -8.68 -14.08
N ARG A 321 -14.13 -9.33 -15.11
CA ARG A 321 -15.37 -10.11 -15.03
C ARG A 321 -15.29 -11.19 -13.95
N ALA A 322 -14.21 -11.96 -13.93
CA ALA A 322 -13.99 -13.01 -12.95
C ALA A 322 -13.91 -12.45 -11.51
N ALA A 323 -13.24 -11.30 -11.33
CA ALA A 323 -13.12 -10.67 -10.02
C ALA A 323 -14.45 -10.09 -9.52
N ILE A 324 -15.24 -9.48 -10.39
CA ILE A 324 -16.58 -8.97 -10.06
C ILE A 324 -17.51 -10.15 -9.73
N ALA A 325 -17.50 -11.20 -10.55
CA ALA A 325 -18.29 -12.41 -10.31
C ALA A 325 -17.93 -13.03 -8.95
N ARG A 326 -16.64 -13.08 -8.60
CA ARG A 326 -16.17 -13.52 -7.28
C ARG A 326 -16.68 -12.62 -6.16
N GLN A 327 -16.67 -11.31 -6.33
CA GLN A 327 -17.15 -10.35 -5.32
C GLN A 327 -18.68 -10.41 -5.14
N GLN A 328 -19.42 -10.76 -6.19
CA GLN A 328 -20.87 -11.00 -6.15
C GLN A 328 -21.23 -12.42 -5.67
N SER A 329 -20.27 -13.34 -5.69
CA SER A 329 -20.50 -14.72 -5.33
C SER A 329 -20.91 -14.86 -3.86
N SER A 330 -21.80 -15.82 -3.60
CA SER A 330 -22.09 -16.29 -2.25
C SER A 330 -20.93 -17.08 -1.64
N ILE A 331 -19.90 -17.44 -2.44
CA ILE A 331 -18.69 -18.11 -1.98
C ILE A 331 -18.03 -17.26 -0.88
N LEU A 332 -17.73 -17.93 0.24
CA LEU A 332 -17.39 -17.30 1.50
C LEU A 332 -15.94 -16.79 1.51
N GLY A 333 -15.70 -15.65 2.16
CA GLY A 333 -14.36 -15.17 2.51
C GLY A 333 -13.53 -14.57 1.36
N THR A 334 -14.16 -14.04 0.32
CA THR A 334 -13.46 -13.41 -0.80
C THR A 334 -12.64 -12.20 -0.35
N GLN A 335 -11.38 -12.16 -0.80
CA GLN A 335 -10.50 -11.03 -0.55
C GLN A 335 -11.06 -9.77 -1.19
N LYS A 336 -10.74 -8.62 -0.59
CA LYS A 336 -11.07 -7.32 -1.13
C LYS A 336 -10.44 -7.19 -2.52
N THR A 337 -11.27 -6.99 -3.54
CA THR A 337 -10.76 -6.74 -4.89
C THR A 337 -10.35 -5.27 -5.03
N VAL A 338 -9.16 -5.05 -5.59
CA VAL A 338 -8.67 -3.72 -5.99
C VAL A 338 -8.22 -3.78 -7.44
N PHE A 339 -8.78 -2.92 -8.27
CA PHE A 339 -8.27 -2.68 -9.60
C PHE A 339 -7.01 -1.85 -9.48
N LEU A 340 -5.92 -2.37 -10.05
CA LEU A 340 -4.70 -1.62 -10.24
C LEU A 340 -4.71 -1.14 -11.69
N TYR A 341 -4.97 0.14 -11.86
CA TYR A 341 -4.77 0.80 -13.13
C TYR A 341 -3.28 0.92 -13.24
N THR A 342 -2.68 -0.02 -13.98
CA THR A 342 -1.32 0.22 -14.44
C THR A 342 -1.34 1.59 -15.06
N SER A 343 -0.44 2.48 -14.59
CA SER A 343 -0.12 3.69 -15.35
C SER A 343 0.09 3.16 -16.74
N ALA A 344 -0.84 3.44 -17.66
CA ALA A 344 -0.93 2.75 -18.94
C ALA A 344 0.49 2.64 -19.44
N THR A 345 1.05 1.42 -19.46
CA THR A 345 2.50 1.14 -19.48
C THR A 345 3.18 2.37 -19.98
N LYS A 346 3.72 3.22 -19.07
CA LYS A 346 4.39 4.41 -19.57
C LYS A 346 5.39 3.80 -20.55
N ALA A 347 5.29 4.21 -21.82
CA ALA A 347 6.36 3.96 -22.76
C ALA A 347 7.65 4.26 -21.98
N PRO A 348 8.68 3.39 -22.05
CA PRO A 348 9.81 3.41 -21.12
C PRO A 348 10.11 4.85 -20.70
N GLN A 349 9.91 5.17 -19.42
CA GLN A 349 10.15 6.53 -18.92
C GLN A 349 11.60 6.90 -19.04
N CYS A 350 12.46 5.89 -19.15
CA CYS A 350 13.85 6.08 -19.42
C CYS A 350 13.99 6.88 -20.72
N MET A 351 14.52 8.09 -20.56
CA MET A 351 14.78 9.04 -21.66
C MET A 351 15.74 8.44 -22.70
N ILE A 352 16.48 7.39 -22.33
CA ILE A 352 17.30 6.59 -23.22
C ILE A 352 16.65 5.20 -23.35
N PRO A 353 16.31 4.72 -24.56
CA PRO A 353 15.76 3.38 -24.73
C PRO A 353 16.77 2.33 -24.25
N TYR A 354 16.35 1.12 -23.86
CA TYR A 354 17.29 0.07 -23.47
C TYR A 354 17.92 -0.62 -24.69
N VAL A 355 19.14 -1.16 -24.54
CA VAL A 355 19.76 -1.97 -25.61
C VAL A 355 18.89 -3.20 -25.91
N ASN A 356 18.53 -3.37 -27.18
CA ASN A 356 17.90 -4.59 -27.66
C ASN A 356 18.98 -5.66 -27.89
N ILE A 357 18.86 -6.80 -27.20
CA ILE A 357 19.80 -7.93 -27.31
C ILE A 357 19.89 -8.45 -28.75
N GLU A 358 18.79 -8.42 -29.50
CA GLU A 358 18.72 -8.98 -30.86
C GLU A 358 19.48 -8.15 -31.88
N THR A 359 19.64 -6.84 -31.63
CA THR A 359 20.33 -5.90 -32.53
C THR A 359 21.67 -5.41 -31.99
N ALA A 360 22.03 -5.79 -30.76
CA ALA A 360 23.30 -5.44 -30.14
C ALA A 360 24.48 -6.17 -30.80
N SER A 361 25.69 -5.62 -30.63
CA SER A 361 26.91 -6.32 -31.06
C SER A 361 27.06 -7.66 -30.34
N GLU A 362 27.69 -8.64 -31.00
CA GLU A 362 27.81 -10.01 -30.50
C GLU A 362 28.38 -10.07 -29.07
N GLY A 363 29.40 -9.25 -28.77
CA GLY A 363 30.00 -9.17 -27.44
C GLY A 363 29.03 -8.64 -26.37
N ILE A 364 28.23 -7.61 -26.67
CA ILE A 364 27.26 -7.03 -25.74
C ILE A 364 26.06 -7.96 -25.54
N ALA A 365 25.54 -8.53 -26.62
CA ALA A 365 24.47 -9.52 -26.56
C ALA A 365 24.89 -10.74 -25.73
N ALA A 366 26.12 -11.25 -25.92
CA ALA A 366 26.66 -12.35 -25.15
C ALA A 366 26.83 -12.01 -23.67
N ALA A 367 27.31 -10.80 -23.35
CA ALA A 367 27.46 -10.33 -21.97
C ALA A 367 26.11 -10.21 -21.24
N LEU A 368 25.13 -9.55 -21.85
CA LEU A 368 23.78 -9.39 -21.27
C LEU A 368 23.05 -10.73 -21.11
N LYS A 369 23.20 -11.67 -22.04
CA LYS A 369 22.59 -13.02 -21.94
C LYS A 369 23.13 -13.83 -20.77
N LYS A 370 24.39 -13.62 -20.38
CA LYS A 370 25.05 -14.34 -19.28
C LYS A 370 24.73 -13.76 -17.89
N MET A 371 24.06 -12.61 -17.81
CA MET A 371 23.75 -12.00 -16.52
C MET A 371 22.63 -12.78 -15.81
N PRO A 372 22.86 -13.26 -14.57
CA PRO A 372 21.86 -14.03 -13.82
C PRO A 372 20.67 -13.17 -13.39
N MET A 373 20.92 -11.90 -13.05
CA MET A 373 19.90 -10.94 -12.64
C MET A 373 19.75 -9.87 -13.72
N LYS A 374 18.74 -10.01 -14.58
CA LYS A 374 18.46 -9.04 -15.64
C LYS A 374 17.86 -7.78 -15.02
N ARG A 375 18.57 -6.66 -15.12
CA ARG A 375 18.18 -5.35 -14.58
C ARG A 375 18.34 -4.28 -15.64
N HIS A 376 17.38 -3.37 -15.77
CA HIS A 376 17.38 -2.27 -16.73
C HIS A 376 18.68 -1.45 -16.73
N ILE A 377 19.32 -1.26 -15.58
CA ILE A 377 20.60 -0.54 -15.48
C ILE A 377 21.70 -1.17 -16.33
N PHE A 378 21.75 -2.49 -16.46
CA PHE A 378 22.75 -3.16 -17.28
C PHE A 378 22.48 -2.96 -18.77
N TYR A 379 21.22 -2.99 -19.18
CA TYR A 379 20.82 -2.69 -20.56
C TYR A 379 21.04 -1.23 -20.93
N LEU A 380 20.96 -0.31 -19.96
CA LEU A 380 21.30 1.10 -20.16
C LEU A 380 22.81 1.29 -20.33
N LEU A 381 23.62 0.72 -19.44
CA LEU A 381 25.09 0.82 -19.51
C LEU A 381 25.66 0.17 -20.78
N ALA A 382 25.00 -0.87 -21.28
CA ALA A 382 25.38 -1.59 -22.50
C ALA A 382 25.36 -0.73 -23.78
N HIS A 383 24.75 0.46 -23.76
CA HIS A 383 24.85 1.43 -24.87
C HIS A 383 26.27 1.91 -25.12
N SER A 384 27.16 1.80 -24.13
CA SER A 384 28.57 2.10 -24.28
C SER A 384 29.39 0.80 -24.36
N PRO A 385 29.61 0.23 -25.55
CA PRO A 385 30.28 -1.07 -25.68
C PRO A 385 31.73 -1.06 -25.20
N GLY A 386 32.40 0.09 -25.21
CA GLY A 386 33.76 0.25 -24.69
C GLY A 386 33.84 0.36 -23.16
N LEU A 387 32.85 1.01 -22.54
CA LEU A 387 32.83 1.21 -21.07
C LEU A 387 32.09 0.09 -20.32
N PHE A 388 31.15 -0.59 -20.98
CA PHE A 388 30.33 -1.59 -20.32
C PHE A 388 31.15 -2.76 -19.73
N PRO A 389 32.07 -3.42 -20.47
CA PRO A 389 32.90 -4.48 -19.90
C PRO A 389 33.75 -4.05 -18.69
N PRO A 390 34.52 -2.95 -18.72
CA PRO A 390 35.31 -2.54 -17.55
C PRO A 390 34.45 -2.09 -16.37
N ILE A 391 33.31 -1.40 -16.61
CA ILE A 391 32.35 -1.06 -15.54
C ILE A 391 31.80 -2.33 -14.88
N MET A 392 31.45 -3.34 -15.66
CA MET A 392 30.98 -4.62 -15.13
C MET A 392 32.09 -5.40 -14.39
N GLY A 393 33.35 -5.21 -14.77
CA GLY A 393 34.52 -5.72 -14.04
C GLY A 393 34.63 -5.12 -12.63
N VAL A 394 34.53 -3.79 -12.51
CA VAL A 394 34.51 -3.10 -11.21
C VAL A 394 33.31 -3.53 -10.38
N TYR A 395 32.11 -3.58 -10.98
CA TYR A 395 30.90 -4.06 -10.31
C TYR A 395 31.08 -5.47 -9.76
N SER A 396 31.63 -6.39 -10.57
CA SER A 396 31.85 -7.78 -10.16
C SER A 396 32.87 -7.91 -9.02
N ALA A 397 33.90 -7.06 -9.00
CA ALA A 397 34.89 -7.05 -7.92
C ALA A 397 34.27 -6.74 -6.54
N PHE A 398 33.22 -5.91 -6.49
CA PHE A 398 32.48 -5.65 -5.22
C PHE A 398 31.69 -6.86 -4.71
N PHE A 399 31.40 -7.85 -5.55
CA PHE A 399 30.68 -9.06 -5.13
C PHE A 399 31.63 -10.22 -4.82
N GLN A 400 32.80 -10.26 -5.44
CA GLN A 400 33.75 -11.35 -5.32
C GLN A 400 34.44 -11.38 -3.95
N LYS A 401 34.09 -12.36 -3.12
CA LYS A 401 34.69 -12.55 -1.79
C LYS A 401 36.23 -12.71 -1.82
N ALA A 402 36.77 -13.27 -2.89
CA ALA A 402 38.21 -13.51 -3.04
C ALA A 402 39.04 -12.23 -3.20
N THR A 403 38.44 -11.15 -3.70
CA THR A 403 39.14 -9.90 -4.08
C THR A 403 38.66 -8.68 -3.30
N ARG A 404 37.42 -8.71 -2.78
CA ARG A 404 36.88 -7.64 -1.92
C ARG A 404 37.53 -7.64 -0.55
N THR A 405 38.05 -6.49 -0.12
CA THR A 405 38.60 -6.31 1.23
C THR A 405 37.57 -5.74 2.20
N LEU A 406 36.67 -4.86 1.72
CA LEU A 406 35.57 -4.31 2.50
C LEU A 406 34.52 -5.41 2.79
N PRO A 407 34.07 -5.60 4.05
CA PRO A 407 33.00 -6.55 4.35
C PRO A 407 31.72 -6.25 3.57
N LEU A 408 31.01 -7.31 3.14
CA LEU A 408 29.80 -7.17 2.30
C LEU A 408 28.76 -6.25 2.93
N LEU A 409 28.49 -6.43 4.22
CA LEU A 409 27.49 -5.63 4.92
C LEU A 409 27.90 -4.16 5.06
N ASP A 410 29.19 -3.86 5.19
CA ASP A 410 29.70 -2.49 5.21
C ASP A 410 29.55 -1.84 3.82
N TRP A 411 29.86 -2.59 2.77
CA TRP A 411 29.62 -2.17 1.39
C TRP A 411 28.12 -1.91 1.13
N GLN A 412 27.23 -2.84 1.50
CA GLN A 412 25.78 -2.66 1.35
C GLN A 412 25.25 -1.50 2.19
N LEU A 413 25.82 -1.25 3.38
CA LEU A 413 25.49 -0.10 4.20
C LEU A 413 25.82 1.22 3.48
N ILE A 414 26.98 1.31 2.82
CA ILE A 414 27.36 2.46 2.01
C ILE A 414 26.36 2.66 0.87
N VAL A 415 26.05 1.60 0.11
CA VAL A 415 25.13 1.66 -1.04
C VAL A 415 23.74 2.11 -0.63
N LEU A 416 23.16 1.50 0.39
CA LEU A 416 21.83 1.88 0.88
C LEU A 416 21.81 3.31 1.43
N ARG A 417 22.90 3.76 2.06
CA ARG A 417 23.02 5.14 2.51
C ARG A 417 23.05 6.13 1.36
N ILE A 418 23.81 5.85 0.30
CA ILE A 418 23.85 6.66 -0.93
C ILE A 418 22.46 6.73 -1.56
N ALA A 419 21.82 5.58 -1.79
CA ALA A 419 20.50 5.51 -2.40
C ALA A 419 19.46 6.32 -1.60
N SER A 420 19.50 6.22 -0.26
CA SER A 420 18.61 7.00 0.62
C SER A 420 18.90 8.51 0.55
N THR A 421 20.15 8.93 0.75
CA THR A 421 20.54 10.35 0.78
C THR A 421 20.31 11.03 -0.57
N LEU A 422 20.59 10.35 -1.68
CA LEU A 422 20.34 10.86 -3.03
C LEU A 422 18.88 10.69 -3.49
N LYS A 423 18.02 10.07 -2.67
CA LYS A 423 16.62 9.74 -3.01
C LYS A 423 16.51 8.95 -4.32
N CYS A 424 17.37 7.95 -4.51
CA CYS A 424 17.40 7.07 -5.66
C CYS A 424 16.70 5.74 -5.34
N GLN A 425 15.40 5.67 -5.61
CA GLN A 425 14.58 4.51 -5.23
C GLN A 425 14.97 3.23 -6.00
N TYR A 426 15.26 3.32 -7.30
CA TYR A 426 15.68 2.16 -8.09
C TYR A 426 16.97 1.52 -7.55
N GLU A 427 17.97 2.34 -7.21
CA GLU A 427 19.22 1.83 -6.63
C GLU A 427 18.97 1.13 -5.28
N TRP A 428 18.07 1.68 -4.47
CA TRP A 428 17.62 1.03 -3.24
C TRP A 428 16.98 -0.33 -3.52
N ASP A 429 16.02 -0.40 -4.45
CA ASP A 429 15.25 -1.62 -4.73
C ASP A 429 16.14 -2.74 -5.29
N VAL A 430 17.20 -2.40 -6.01
CA VAL A 430 18.18 -3.37 -6.52
C VAL A 430 19.06 -3.92 -5.39
N ASN A 431 19.47 -3.10 -4.41
CA ASN A 431 20.48 -3.48 -3.43
C ASN A 431 19.90 -3.92 -2.07
N ALA A 432 18.70 -3.48 -1.67
CA ALA A 432 18.07 -3.87 -0.41
C ALA A 432 17.87 -5.40 -0.30
N PRO A 433 17.46 -6.14 -1.35
CA PRO A 433 17.42 -7.60 -1.30
C PRO A 433 18.79 -8.23 -1.01
N VAL A 434 19.88 -7.65 -1.53
CA VAL A 434 21.25 -8.13 -1.27
C VAL A 434 21.60 -7.94 0.20
N ALA A 435 21.37 -6.74 0.75
CA ALA A 435 21.61 -6.46 2.16
C ALA A 435 20.83 -7.43 3.09
N LYS A 436 19.57 -7.68 2.77
CA LYS A 436 18.69 -8.60 3.52
C LYS A 436 19.19 -10.04 3.49
N VAL A 437 19.53 -10.57 2.32
CA VAL A 437 20.03 -11.95 2.15
C VAL A 437 21.29 -12.21 2.99
N TYR A 438 22.11 -11.18 3.21
CA TYR A 438 23.34 -11.25 4.00
C TYR A 438 23.21 -10.76 5.45
N GLY A 439 21.98 -10.58 5.95
CA GLY A 439 21.74 -10.43 7.39
C GLY A 439 21.57 -8.98 7.89
N MET A 440 21.36 -8.01 7.00
CA MET A 440 20.87 -6.69 7.43
C MET A 440 19.36 -6.78 7.73
N SER A 441 18.95 -6.42 8.96
CA SER A 441 17.54 -6.48 9.36
C SER A 441 16.70 -5.35 8.73
N GLU A 442 15.38 -5.54 8.66
CA GLU A 442 14.46 -4.52 8.15
C GLU A 442 14.49 -3.24 8.99
N GLU A 443 14.70 -3.37 10.31
CA GLU A 443 14.84 -2.25 11.23
C GLU A 443 16.15 -1.50 10.98
N ALA A 444 17.25 -2.21 10.71
CA ALA A 444 18.51 -1.58 10.34
C ALA A 444 18.39 -0.85 8.99
N MET A 445 17.77 -1.46 7.97
CA MET A 445 17.52 -0.80 6.68
C MET A 445 16.62 0.43 6.83
N SER A 446 15.58 0.34 7.67
CA SER A 446 14.71 1.48 8.01
C SER A 446 15.49 2.58 8.72
N ALA A 447 16.40 2.24 9.62
CA ALA A 447 17.28 3.18 10.29
C ALA A 447 18.23 3.87 9.31
N VAL A 448 18.77 3.19 8.29
CA VAL A 448 19.56 3.83 7.22
C VAL A 448 18.76 4.94 6.52
N ARG A 449 17.47 4.73 6.27
CA ARG A 449 16.57 5.74 5.66
C ARG A 449 16.20 6.89 6.60
N ALA A 450 16.01 6.59 7.89
CA ALA A 450 15.54 7.55 8.88
C ALA A 450 16.65 8.45 9.43
N CYS A 451 17.90 7.99 9.46
CA CYS A 451 19.02 8.78 9.96
C CYS A 451 19.21 10.04 9.08
N ARG A 452 18.92 11.24 9.58
CA ARG A 452 19.17 12.49 8.84
C ARG A 452 20.45 13.21 9.27
N ASN A 453 21.01 12.87 10.44
CA ASN A 453 22.27 13.42 10.95
C ASN A 453 22.90 12.40 11.93
N ILE A 454 24.09 11.88 11.62
CA ILE A 454 24.87 11.06 12.57
C ILE A 454 25.85 11.99 13.28
N THR A 455 25.48 12.44 14.47
CA THR A 455 26.40 13.17 15.36
C THR A 455 27.12 12.17 16.27
N LEU A 456 28.43 12.01 16.07
CA LEU A 456 29.30 11.19 16.94
C LEU A 456 29.68 11.88 18.25
N GLN A 457 29.08 13.04 18.57
CA GLN A 457 29.28 13.72 19.85
C GLN A 457 28.08 13.45 20.77
N GLY A 458 28.39 12.99 21.98
CA GLY A 458 27.47 12.34 22.91
C GLY A 458 26.16 13.10 23.15
N GLY A 459 25.05 12.36 23.16
CA GLY A 459 23.78 12.85 23.67
C GLY A 459 22.52 12.22 23.08
N ASN A 460 22.50 11.83 21.79
CA ASN A 460 21.30 11.23 21.18
C ASN A 460 21.47 9.72 20.92
N VAL A 461 21.27 8.97 22.00
CA VAL A 461 21.11 7.52 22.00
C VAL A 461 19.71 7.19 21.46
N ASN A 462 19.59 6.97 20.14
CA ASN A 462 18.45 6.24 19.57
C ASN A 462 18.80 5.42 18.31
N HIS A 463 19.92 5.70 17.63
CA HIS A 463 20.39 4.90 16.48
C HIS A 463 21.55 3.95 16.80
N SER A 464 22.12 4.03 18.00
CA SER A 464 23.28 3.23 18.45
C SER A 464 22.98 1.74 18.65
N ASN A 465 21.71 1.32 18.64
CA ASN A 465 21.33 -0.07 18.90
C ASN A 465 21.37 -0.98 17.67
N PHE A 466 21.44 -0.41 16.45
CA PHE A 466 21.39 -1.18 15.19
C PHE A 466 22.72 -1.25 14.45
N PHE A 467 23.62 -0.30 14.69
CA PHE A 467 24.89 -0.19 13.97
C PHE A 467 26.06 -0.21 14.95
N SER A 468 27.10 -0.95 14.58
CA SER A 468 28.38 -0.90 15.30
C SER A 468 29.03 0.48 15.19
N LYS A 469 29.98 0.79 16.08
CA LYS A 469 30.80 2.01 16.00
C LYS A 469 31.46 2.17 14.63
N ARG A 470 31.94 1.06 14.04
CA ARG A 470 32.53 1.02 12.70
C ARG A 470 31.51 1.44 11.62
N GLN A 471 30.30 0.90 11.68
CA GLN A 471 29.23 1.22 10.73
C GLN A 471 28.73 2.66 10.87
N LEU A 472 28.63 3.19 12.08
CA LEU A 472 28.29 4.60 12.31
C LEU A 472 29.34 5.55 11.71
N LEU A 473 30.63 5.20 11.84
CA LEU A 473 31.72 5.93 11.20
C LEU A 473 31.63 5.89 9.68
N ILE A 474 31.34 4.71 9.11
CA ILE A 474 31.13 4.54 7.66
C ILE A 474 29.96 5.40 7.16
N LEU A 475 28.83 5.42 7.88
CA LEU A 475 27.69 6.25 7.50
C LEU A 475 28.02 7.75 7.55
N LYS A 476 28.73 8.22 8.59
CA LYS A 476 29.20 9.61 8.67
C LYS A 476 30.14 9.94 7.51
N PHE A 477 31.06 9.04 7.20
CA PHE A 477 31.97 9.16 6.05
C PHE A 477 31.22 9.35 4.73
N VAL A 478 30.19 8.55 4.48
CA VAL A 478 29.35 8.66 3.28
C VAL A 478 28.60 10.00 3.26
N ASP A 479 28.01 10.42 4.38
CA ASP A 479 27.29 11.69 4.46
C ASP A 479 28.18 12.90 4.15
N GLU A 480 29.39 12.92 4.70
CA GLU A 480 30.40 13.96 4.40
C GLU A 480 30.80 13.93 2.91
N GLN A 481 31.12 12.75 2.36
CA GLN A 481 31.46 12.58 0.94
C GLN A 481 30.35 13.09 0.01
N LEU A 482 29.09 12.78 0.30
CA LEU A 482 27.96 13.23 -0.51
C LEU A 482 27.68 14.73 -0.38
N LYS A 483 28.04 15.32 0.76
CA LYS A 483 27.81 16.74 1.05
C LYS A 483 28.90 17.63 0.47
N THR A 484 30.17 17.26 0.62
CA THR A 484 31.32 18.14 0.33
C THR A 484 32.42 17.48 -0.52
N TYR A 485 32.27 16.22 -0.93
CA TYR A 485 33.32 15.43 -1.61
C TYR A 485 34.64 15.33 -0.83
N THR A 486 34.58 15.62 0.47
CA THR A 486 35.70 15.62 1.40
C THR A 486 35.23 14.98 2.70
N ASN A 487 36.18 14.67 3.59
CA ASN A 487 35.89 14.18 4.93
C ASN A 487 36.61 15.03 5.97
N GLU A 488 35.99 15.18 7.15
CA GLU A 488 36.62 15.85 8.27
C GLU A 488 37.85 15.06 8.74
N GLU A 489 38.93 15.75 9.12
CA GLU A 489 40.16 15.12 9.60
C GLU A 489 39.89 14.19 10.80
N GLY A 490 39.00 14.60 11.70
CA GLY A 490 38.55 13.77 12.83
C GLY A 490 37.80 12.51 12.42
N THR A 491 36.98 12.57 11.36
CA THR A 491 36.29 11.39 10.81
C THR A 491 37.29 10.41 10.21
N MET A 492 38.25 10.91 9.44
CA MET A 492 39.31 10.09 8.83
C MET A 492 40.20 9.43 9.87
N ALA A 493 40.61 10.16 10.91
CA ALA A 493 41.40 9.61 12.01
C ALA A 493 40.65 8.48 12.75
N GLN A 494 39.34 8.62 12.97
CA GLN A 494 38.52 7.60 13.61
C GLN A 494 38.32 6.36 12.73
N LEU A 495 38.13 6.55 11.41
CA LEU A 495 38.01 5.45 10.44
C LEU A 495 39.30 4.64 10.36
N LEU A 496 40.46 5.27 10.35
CA LEU A 496 41.76 4.59 10.35
C LEU A 496 42.02 3.74 11.62
N GLY A 497 41.27 4.00 12.69
CA GLY A 497 41.27 3.16 13.90
C GLY A 497 40.40 1.90 13.79
N VAL A 498 39.55 1.79 12.77
CA VAL A 498 38.59 0.67 12.62
C VAL A 498 38.57 0.03 11.22
N LEU A 499 39.16 0.67 10.21
CA LEU A 499 39.31 0.20 8.83
C LEU A 499 40.80 0.15 8.47
N SER A 500 41.20 -0.87 7.72
CA SER A 500 42.48 -0.89 7.02
C SER A 500 42.52 0.14 5.89
N TYR A 501 43.73 0.49 5.42
CA TYR A 501 43.89 1.36 4.25
C TYR A 501 43.19 0.80 3.00
N ALA A 502 43.23 -0.52 2.80
CA ALA A 502 42.57 -1.17 1.66
C ALA A 502 41.04 -1.01 1.73
N GLU A 503 40.44 -1.30 2.89
CA GLU A 503 38.99 -1.15 3.09
C GLU A 503 38.53 0.30 2.93
N LEU A 504 39.31 1.27 3.43
CA LEU A 504 38.96 2.68 3.33
C LEU A 504 39.04 3.19 1.89
N VAL A 505 40.08 2.79 1.14
CA VAL A 505 40.19 3.09 -0.30
C VAL A 505 39.03 2.45 -1.05
N GLU A 506 38.70 1.19 -0.77
CA GLU A 506 37.58 0.50 -1.39
C GLU A 506 36.24 1.17 -1.07
N ALA A 507 36.03 1.64 0.17
CA ALA A 507 34.85 2.42 0.54
C ALA A 507 34.71 3.72 -0.29
N VAL A 508 35.81 4.44 -0.57
CA VAL A 508 35.81 5.60 -1.47
C VAL A 508 35.40 5.20 -2.89
N PHE A 509 35.94 4.09 -3.41
CA PHE A 509 35.57 3.57 -4.73
C PHE A 509 34.09 3.20 -4.82
N VAL A 510 33.55 2.54 -3.80
CA VAL A 510 32.12 2.20 -3.70
C VAL A 510 31.28 3.48 -3.75
N VAL A 511 31.64 4.50 -2.96
CA VAL A 511 30.92 5.78 -2.96
C VAL A 511 30.94 6.40 -4.36
N GLY A 512 32.11 6.52 -4.98
CA GLY A 512 32.22 7.07 -6.33
C GLY A 512 31.40 6.31 -7.37
N PHE A 513 31.47 4.98 -7.35
CA PHE A 513 30.75 4.11 -8.29
C PHE A 513 29.24 4.23 -8.13
N TYR A 514 28.72 4.09 -6.91
CA TYR A 514 27.27 4.11 -6.69
C TYR A 514 26.68 5.53 -6.80
N VAL A 515 27.45 6.58 -6.49
CA VAL A 515 27.03 7.95 -6.83
C VAL A 515 26.93 8.15 -8.34
N MET A 516 27.87 7.61 -9.12
CA MET A 516 27.79 7.63 -10.59
C MET A 516 26.54 6.89 -11.09
N ILE A 517 26.26 5.69 -10.56
CA ILE A 517 25.09 4.90 -10.93
C ILE A 517 23.79 5.63 -10.57
N ALA A 518 23.66 6.13 -9.34
CA ALA A 518 22.51 6.91 -8.89
C ALA A 518 22.28 8.16 -9.76
N ARG A 519 23.35 8.86 -10.17
CA ARG A 519 23.26 10.00 -11.09
C ARG A 519 22.74 9.58 -12.46
N LEU A 520 23.27 8.49 -13.02
CA LEU A 520 22.80 7.97 -14.31
C LEU A 520 21.31 7.63 -14.24
N ILE A 521 20.91 6.83 -13.26
CA ILE A 521 19.52 6.43 -12.99
C ILE A 521 18.60 7.65 -12.96
N LYS A 522 18.96 8.68 -12.19
CA LYS A 522 18.13 9.87 -12.01
C LYS A 522 18.13 10.78 -13.23
N ALA A 523 19.25 10.87 -13.95
CA ALA A 523 19.38 11.71 -15.13
C ALA A 523 18.48 11.25 -16.27
N VAL A 524 18.34 9.94 -16.46
CA VAL A 524 17.53 9.39 -17.54
C VAL A 524 16.17 8.88 -17.10
N GLY A 525 15.91 8.80 -15.78
CA GLY A 525 14.63 8.32 -15.26
C GLY A 525 14.39 6.84 -15.52
N ILE A 526 15.31 5.98 -15.07
CA ILE A 526 15.22 4.54 -15.32
C ILE A 526 13.88 3.94 -14.85
N ASP A 527 13.37 2.98 -15.61
CA ASP A 527 12.14 2.28 -15.28
C ASP A 527 12.38 1.26 -14.16
N PRO A 528 11.39 1.04 -13.26
CA PRO A 528 11.47 -0.03 -12.28
C PRO A 528 11.63 -1.39 -12.97
N ASP A 529 12.41 -2.27 -12.38
CA ASP A 529 12.52 -3.65 -12.86
C ASP A 529 11.28 -4.45 -12.48
N ALA A 530 10.92 -5.42 -13.32
CA ALA A 530 9.97 -6.45 -12.93
C ALA A 530 10.52 -7.28 -11.76
N GLU A 531 9.61 -7.89 -11.01
CA GLU A 531 9.98 -8.87 -9.99
C GLU A 531 10.75 -10.02 -10.65
N ILE A 532 11.85 -10.45 -10.02
CA ILE A 532 12.66 -11.58 -10.49
C ILE A 532 12.34 -12.81 -9.62
N PRO A 533 11.64 -13.82 -10.15
CA PRO A 533 11.39 -15.06 -9.41
C PRO A 533 12.70 -15.74 -9.00
N GLY A 534 12.82 -16.16 -7.74
CA GLY A 534 14.03 -16.81 -7.21
C GLY A 534 15.22 -15.87 -7.01
N LEU A 535 15.00 -14.55 -6.95
CA LEU A 535 16.06 -13.55 -6.79
C LEU A 535 16.97 -13.81 -5.58
N GLU A 536 16.42 -14.19 -4.43
CA GLU A 536 17.21 -14.43 -3.21
C GLU A 536 18.22 -15.57 -3.42
N ASP A 537 17.81 -16.65 -4.08
CA ASP A 537 18.69 -17.79 -4.39
C ASP A 537 19.79 -17.40 -5.38
N MET A 538 19.45 -16.58 -6.38
CA MET A 538 20.43 -16.04 -7.33
C MET A 538 21.47 -15.13 -6.64
N ILE A 539 21.03 -14.29 -5.69
CA ILE A 539 21.92 -13.45 -4.89
C ILE A 539 22.88 -14.33 -4.08
N ARG A 540 22.37 -15.37 -3.41
CA ARG A 540 23.20 -16.31 -2.63
C ARG A 540 24.24 -17.00 -3.50
N ALA A 541 23.88 -17.38 -4.72
CA ALA A 541 24.80 -18.02 -5.67
C ALA A 541 25.86 -17.06 -6.23
N GLY A 542 25.54 -15.77 -6.40
CA GLY A 542 26.39 -14.78 -7.07
C GLY A 542 27.53 -14.18 -6.25
N VAL A 543 27.58 -14.44 -4.95
CA VAL A 543 28.53 -13.80 -3.99
C VAL A 543 29.55 -14.80 -3.41
N ASN A 544 29.39 -16.09 -3.70
CA ASN A 544 30.25 -17.15 -3.18
C ASN A 544 31.67 -17.13 -3.76
#